data_AF-A0A0Q7TC09-F1
#
_entry.id   AF-A0A0Q7TC09-F1
#
_cell.length_a   1.000
_cell.length_b   1.000
_cell.length_c   1.000
_cell.angle_alpha   90.00
_cell.angle_beta   90.00
_cell.angle_gamma   90.00
#
_symmetry.space_group_name_H-M   'P 1'
#
loop_
_entity.id
_entity.type
_entity.pdbx_description
1 polymer ?
#
loop_
_entity_poly.entity_id
_entity_poly.type
_entity_poly.pdbx_seq_one_letter_code
_entity_poly.pdbx_strand_id
1 'polypeptide(L)'
;MSHHWSTAVVAAWAIALPGLAQAEGWQYCLALSHAEQRAYVTNVAVERPGAEGAFSRLITEAGLEFDVVQCPRADDHLSLVVMRDYAMRYNNQVGMTVVRLPATGFAQAHR
;
A
#
# COMPACT_ATOMS: atom_id res chain seq x y z
N MET A 1 37.90 41.31 41.25
CA MET A 1 38.67 40.38 40.40
C MET A 1 37.88 39.09 40.28
N SER A 2 37.44 38.81 39.06
CA SER A 2 37.07 37.50 38.49
C SER A 2 36.09 36.60 39.27
N HIS A 3 34.81 36.60 38.89
CA HIS A 3 33.89 35.50 39.18
C HIS A 3 34.06 34.43 38.09
N HIS A 4 34.49 33.23 38.48
CA HIS A 4 34.73 32.11 37.56
C HIS A 4 33.40 31.38 37.30
N TRP A 5 32.80 31.62 36.14
CA TRP A 5 31.67 30.85 35.65
C TRP A 5 32.11 29.41 35.32
N SER A 6 31.57 28.43 36.05
CA SER A 6 31.66 27.02 35.67
C SER A 6 30.35 26.62 35.00
N THR A 7 30.28 26.77 33.68
CA THR A 7 29.22 26.19 32.86
C THR A 7 29.52 24.71 32.64
N ALA A 8 28.88 23.85 33.42
CA ALA A 8 28.87 22.42 33.14
C ALA A 8 27.97 22.16 31.92
N VAL A 9 28.58 22.01 30.74
CA VAL A 9 27.90 21.48 29.55
C VAL A 9 27.86 19.96 29.69
N VAL A 10 26.73 19.41 30.14
CA VAL A 10 26.47 17.98 30.01
C VAL A 10 25.76 17.77 28.68
N ALA A 11 26.52 17.26 27.71
CA ALA A 11 26.03 16.88 26.40
C ALA A 11 24.94 15.81 26.53
N ALA A 12 23.71 16.15 26.16
CA ALA A 12 22.63 15.19 26.00
C ALA A 12 22.92 14.32 24.76
N TRP A 13 23.33 13.08 24.99
CA TRP A 13 23.41 12.08 23.93
C TRP A 13 21.98 11.73 23.51
N ALA A 14 21.51 12.34 22.42
CA ALA A 14 20.32 11.86 21.74
C ALA A 14 20.63 10.46 21.21
N ILE A 15 20.12 9.44 21.91
CA ILE A 15 20.09 8.08 21.40
C ILE A 15 19.20 8.14 20.16
N ALA A 16 19.81 8.17 18.99
CA ALA A 16 19.13 7.92 17.74
C ALA A 16 18.64 6.47 17.80
N LEU A 17 17.37 6.28 18.20
CA LEU A 17 16.70 5.01 18.04
C LEU A 17 16.72 4.72 16.53
N PRO A 18 17.35 3.63 16.07
CA PRO A 18 17.20 3.22 14.69
C PRO A 18 15.71 3.08 14.44
N GLY A 19 15.20 3.79 13.43
CA GLY A 19 13.81 3.71 13.03
C GLY A 19 13.43 2.24 12.94
N LEU A 20 12.40 1.84 13.69
CA LEU A 20 11.83 0.52 13.61
C LEU A 20 11.59 0.24 12.13
N ALA A 21 12.44 -0.61 11.53
CA ALA A 21 12.21 -1.14 10.22
C ALA A 21 10.81 -1.77 10.31
N GLN A 22 9.85 -1.15 9.64
CA GLN A 22 8.49 -1.69 9.59
C GLN A 22 8.64 -3.12 9.08
N ALA A 23 8.01 -4.07 9.74
CA ALA A 23 7.86 -5.41 9.17
C ALA A 23 7.36 -5.21 7.73
N GLU A 24 8.02 -5.85 6.75
CA GLU A 24 7.59 -5.76 5.37
C GLU A 24 6.19 -6.36 5.28
N GLY A 25 5.18 -5.48 5.29
CA GLY A 25 3.80 -5.85 5.15
C GLY A 25 3.53 -6.35 3.73
N TRP A 26 2.37 -6.97 3.56
CA TRP A 26 1.85 -7.42 2.28
C TRP A 26 0.58 -6.66 1.96
N GLN A 27 0.34 -6.42 0.67
CA GLN A 27 -0.87 -5.75 0.21
C GLN A 27 -1.33 -6.30 -1.14
N TYR A 28 -2.61 -6.12 -1.44
CA TYR A 28 -3.16 -6.14 -2.80
C TYR A 28 -4.05 -4.91 -2.97
N CYS A 29 -4.32 -4.51 -4.20
CA CYS A 29 -5.29 -3.46 -4.49
C CYS A 29 -6.49 -4.02 -5.28
N LEU A 30 -7.67 -3.46 -5.00
CA LEU A 30 -8.95 -3.74 -5.63
C LEU A 30 -9.56 -2.40 -6.06
N ALA A 31 -10.03 -2.32 -7.29
CA ALA A 31 -10.86 -1.22 -7.76
C ALA A 31 -12.19 -1.75 -8.27
N LEU A 32 -13.28 -1.09 -7.90
CA LEU A 32 -14.63 -1.48 -8.30
C LEU A 32 -15.17 -0.48 -9.32
N SER A 33 -15.80 -0.99 -10.36
CA SER A 33 -16.55 -0.22 -11.36
C SER A 33 -17.96 -0.78 -11.43
N HIS A 34 -18.90 -0.18 -10.73
CA HIS A 34 -20.28 -0.64 -10.72
C HIS A 34 -20.96 -0.39 -12.08
N ALA A 35 -20.58 0.70 -12.77
CA ALA A 35 -21.07 1.00 -14.11
C ALA A 35 -20.69 -0.07 -15.14
N GLU A 36 -19.46 -0.58 -15.08
CA GLU A 36 -18.98 -1.65 -15.97
C GLU A 36 -19.16 -3.06 -15.40
N GLN A 37 -19.66 -3.17 -14.17
CA GLN A 37 -19.74 -4.43 -13.42
C GLN A 37 -18.39 -5.15 -13.35
N ARG A 38 -17.31 -4.43 -13.04
CA ARG A 38 -15.93 -4.95 -13.03
C ARG A 38 -15.22 -4.72 -11.70
N ALA A 39 -14.44 -5.73 -11.29
CA ALA A 39 -13.58 -5.67 -10.13
C ALA A 39 -12.12 -5.92 -10.57
N TYR A 40 -11.31 -4.88 -10.58
CA TYR A 40 -9.90 -4.94 -10.99
C TYR A 40 -9.02 -5.28 -9.78
N VAL A 41 -8.27 -6.37 -9.83
CA VAL A 41 -7.54 -6.92 -8.68
C VAL A 41 -6.07 -7.17 -9.02
N THR A 42 -5.15 -6.74 -8.15
CA THR A 42 -3.73 -7.03 -8.29
C THR A 42 -3.34 -8.34 -7.62
N ASN A 43 -2.13 -8.83 -7.92
CA ASN A 43 -1.50 -9.84 -7.08
C ASN A 43 -1.16 -9.27 -5.70
N VAL A 44 -1.00 -10.17 -4.71
CA VAL A 44 -0.40 -9.82 -3.43
C VAL A 44 1.07 -9.49 -3.67
N ALA A 45 1.54 -8.39 -3.11
CA ALA A 45 2.91 -7.90 -3.22
C ALA A 45 3.33 -7.24 -1.91
N VAL A 46 4.62 -6.93 -1.78
CA VAL A 46 5.15 -6.16 -0.66
C VAL A 46 4.44 -4.80 -0.57
N GLU A 47 4.14 -4.39 0.66
CA GLU A 47 3.55 -3.09 0.95
C GLU A 47 4.45 -1.97 0.42
N ARG A 48 3.82 -0.97 -0.18
CA ARG A 48 4.50 0.22 -0.69
C ARG A 48 3.69 1.46 -0.34
N PRO A 49 4.35 2.54 0.13
CA PRO A 49 3.70 3.82 0.33
C PRO A 49 3.01 4.30 -0.95
N GLY A 50 1.81 4.84 -0.82
CA GLY A 50 1.06 5.42 -1.95
C GLY A 50 0.48 4.40 -2.94
N ALA A 51 0.36 3.12 -2.57
CA ALA A 51 -0.17 2.07 -3.45
C ALA A 51 -1.56 2.37 -4.02
N GLU A 52 -2.45 2.99 -3.24
CA GLU A 52 -3.79 3.37 -3.68
C GLU A 52 -3.75 4.38 -4.83
N GLY A 53 -3.05 5.51 -4.64
CA GLY A 53 -2.91 6.52 -5.69
C GLY A 53 -2.16 6.00 -6.92
N ALA A 54 -1.16 5.15 -6.74
CA ALA A 54 -0.45 4.50 -7.84
C ALA A 54 -1.38 3.56 -8.64
N PHE A 55 -2.26 2.82 -7.96
CA PHE A 55 -3.20 1.93 -8.63
C PHE A 55 -4.33 2.68 -9.31
N SER A 56 -4.91 3.69 -8.67
CA SER A 56 -5.88 4.60 -9.28
C SER A 56 -5.34 5.17 -10.59
N ARG A 57 -4.10 5.68 -10.56
CA ARG A 57 -3.45 6.23 -11.75
C ARG A 57 -3.26 5.19 -12.85
N LEU A 58 -2.83 3.97 -12.52
CA LEU A 58 -2.69 2.88 -13.49
C LEU A 58 -4.01 2.54 -14.19
N ILE A 59 -5.12 2.48 -13.44
CA ILE A 59 -6.45 2.19 -14.00
C ILE A 59 -6.91 3.35 -14.90
N THR A 60 -6.74 4.59 -14.46
CA THR A 60 -7.06 5.79 -15.26
C THR A 60 -6.21 5.86 -16.55
N GLU A 61 -4.90 5.62 -16.45
CA GLU A 61 -3.98 5.60 -17.61
C GLU A 61 -4.35 4.49 -18.61
N ALA A 62 -4.94 3.39 -18.15
CA ALA A 62 -5.48 2.32 -18.98
C ALA A 62 -6.87 2.63 -19.59
N GLY A 63 -7.45 3.81 -19.30
CA GLY A 63 -8.77 4.21 -19.77
C GLY A 63 -9.92 3.39 -19.17
N LEU A 64 -9.70 2.82 -17.98
CA LEU A 64 -10.69 2.02 -17.27
C LEU A 64 -11.40 2.89 -16.23
N GLU A 65 -12.73 2.79 -16.17
CA GLU A 65 -13.54 3.50 -15.19
C GLU A 65 -13.56 2.74 -13.85
N PHE A 66 -13.53 3.46 -12.72
CA PHE A 66 -13.69 2.89 -11.38
C PHE A 66 -14.28 3.92 -10.41
N ASP A 67 -14.98 3.45 -9.38
CA ASP A 67 -15.61 4.27 -8.34
C ASP A 67 -14.70 4.46 -7.12
N VAL A 68 -14.04 3.39 -6.70
CA VAL A 68 -13.22 3.37 -5.48
C VAL A 68 -12.07 2.38 -5.61
N VAL A 69 -10.92 2.76 -5.06
CA VAL A 69 -9.78 1.87 -4.83
C VAL A 69 -9.67 1.54 -3.35
N GLN A 70 -9.35 0.29 -3.05
CA GLN A 70 -8.97 -0.16 -1.71
C GLN A 70 -7.69 -0.98 -1.83
N CYS A 71 -6.71 -0.71 -0.97
CA CYS A 71 -5.49 -1.52 -0.89
C CYS A 71 -5.32 -2.14 0.51
N PRO A 72 -6.00 -3.26 0.81
CA PRO A 72 -5.83 -3.97 2.08
C PRO A 72 -4.38 -4.37 2.35
N ARG A 73 -4.00 -4.34 3.62
CA ARG A 73 -2.64 -4.62 4.11
C ARG A 73 -2.68 -5.57 5.30
N ALA A 74 -1.64 -6.37 5.48
CA ALA A 74 -1.36 -7.07 6.73
C ALA A 74 0.08 -7.61 6.73
N ASP A 75 0.54 -7.98 7.91
CA ASP A 75 1.91 -8.47 8.13
C ASP A 75 2.13 -9.88 7.55
N ASP A 76 1.05 -10.67 7.40
CA ASP A 76 1.11 -12.05 6.91
C ASP A 76 0.62 -12.18 5.46
N HIS A 77 1.48 -12.73 4.60
CA HIS A 77 1.19 -12.96 3.18
C HIS A 77 -0.03 -13.87 2.98
N LEU A 78 -0.14 -14.95 3.76
CA LEU A 78 -1.21 -15.93 3.58
C LEU A 78 -2.58 -15.32 3.87
N SER A 79 -2.68 -14.51 4.91
CA SER A 79 -3.88 -13.76 5.26
C SER A 79 -4.33 -12.86 4.10
N LEU A 80 -3.39 -12.18 3.43
CA LEU A 80 -3.70 -11.34 2.26
C LEU A 80 -4.14 -12.14 1.05
N VAL A 81 -3.55 -13.32 0.82
CA VAL A 81 -4.01 -14.23 -0.23
C VAL A 81 -5.44 -14.67 0.03
N VAL A 82 -5.77 -15.07 1.27
CA VAL A 82 -7.13 -15.49 1.65
C VAL A 82 -8.12 -14.33 1.51
N MET A 83 -7.77 -13.13 1.98
CA MET A 83 -8.61 -11.94 1.87
C MET A 83 -8.86 -11.56 0.40
N ARG A 84 -7.82 -11.56 -0.44
CA ARG A 84 -7.95 -11.28 -1.88
C ARG A 84 -8.85 -12.30 -2.55
N ASP A 85 -8.63 -13.58 -2.32
CA ASP A 85 -9.39 -14.65 -2.96
C ASP A 85 -10.85 -14.66 -2.48
N TYR A 86 -11.11 -14.28 -1.22
CA TYR A 86 -12.46 -14.01 -0.73
C TYR A 86 -13.09 -12.82 -1.46
N ALA A 87 -12.40 -11.69 -1.56
CA ALA A 87 -12.91 -10.50 -2.26
C ALA A 87 -13.23 -10.81 -3.73
N MET A 88 -12.39 -11.58 -4.42
CA MET A 88 -12.63 -12.04 -5.78
C MET A 88 -13.87 -12.94 -5.89
N ARG A 89 -14.03 -13.90 -4.97
CA ARG A 89 -15.23 -14.76 -4.94
C ARG A 89 -16.50 -13.97 -4.66
N TYR A 90 -16.47 -13.07 -3.69
CA TYR A 90 -17.60 -12.22 -3.35
C TYR A 90 -18.01 -11.34 -4.53
N ASN A 91 -17.05 -10.69 -5.20
CA ASN A 91 -17.33 -9.86 -6.37
C ASN A 91 -17.99 -10.65 -7.50
N ASN A 92 -17.49 -11.86 -7.81
CA ASN A 92 -18.16 -12.75 -8.77
C ASN A 92 -19.58 -13.13 -8.33
N GLN A 93 -19.81 -13.39 -7.04
CA GLN A 93 -21.13 -13.75 -6.50
C GLN A 93 -22.15 -12.61 -6.63
N VAL A 94 -21.71 -11.36 -6.51
CA VAL A 94 -22.58 -10.18 -6.66
C VAL A 94 -22.67 -9.68 -8.10
N GLY A 95 -22.20 -10.48 -9.08
CA GLY A 95 -22.37 -10.22 -10.50
C GLY A 95 -21.28 -9.36 -11.14
N MET A 96 -20.17 -9.11 -10.45
CA MET A 96 -19.02 -8.40 -11.00
C MET A 96 -18.09 -9.35 -11.75
N THR A 97 -17.58 -8.93 -12.90
CA THR A 97 -16.50 -9.61 -13.61
C THR A 97 -15.17 -9.26 -12.94
N VAL A 98 -14.48 -10.26 -12.41
CA VAL A 98 -13.15 -10.05 -11.80
C VAL A 98 -12.05 -10.07 -12.86
N VAL A 99 -11.32 -8.97 -12.96
CA VAL A 99 -10.20 -8.78 -13.89
C VAL A 99 -8.91 -8.72 -13.09
N ARG A 100 -8.00 -9.67 -13.31
CA ARG A 100 -6.67 -9.62 -12.69
C ARG A 100 -5.77 -8.70 -13.50
N LEU A 101 -5.17 -7.71 -12.84
CA LEU A 101 -4.18 -6.83 -13.43
C LEU A 101 -2.77 -7.26 -13.01
N PRO A 102 -1.80 -7.27 -13.94
CA PRO A 102 -0.42 -7.56 -13.59
C PRO A 102 0.15 -6.44 -12.71
N ALA A 103 0.94 -6.79 -11.70
CA ALA A 103 1.59 -5.81 -10.84
C ALA A 103 2.65 -4.96 -11.57
N THR A 104 2.94 -5.23 -12.85
CA THR A 104 4.04 -4.60 -13.59
C THR A 104 3.85 -3.12 -13.91
N GLY A 105 2.66 -2.53 -13.73
CA GLY A 105 2.49 -1.08 -13.81
C GLY A 105 2.97 -0.33 -12.55
N PHE A 106 3.40 -1.05 -11.51
CA PHE A 106 3.92 -0.47 -10.28
C PHE A 106 5.44 -0.24 -10.27
N ALA A 107 6.16 -0.80 -11.24
CA ALA A 107 7.63 -0.75 -11.30
C ALA A 107 8.17 0.37 -12.21
N GLN A 108 7.30 1.11 -12.92
CA GLN A 108 7.72 2.03 -13.98
C GLN A 108 7.68 3.52 -13.61
N ALA A 109 7.21 3.88 -12.41
CA ALA A 109 7.11 5.28 -11.97
C ALA A 109 8.35 5.81 -11.22
N HIS A 110 9.48 5.10 -11.24
CA HIS A 110 10.74 5.50 -10.60
C HIS A 110 11.95 5.35 -11.55
N ARG A 111 11.86 5.89 -12.76
CA ARG A 111 13.04 6.32 -13.52
C ARG A 111 12.90 7.79 -13.88
#